data_AF-A0A2E1HC19-F1
#
_entry.id   AF-A0A2E1HC19-F1
#
_cell.length_a   1.000
_cell.length_b   1.000
_cell.length_c   1.000
_cell.angle_alpha   90.00
_cell.angle_beta   90.00
_cell.angle_gamma   90.00
#
_symmetry.space_group_name_H-M   'P 1'
#
loop_
_entity.id
_entity.type
_entity.pdbx_description
1 polymer ?
#
loop_
_entity_poly.entity_id
_entity_poly.type
_entity_poly.pdbx_seq_one_letter_code
_entity_poly.pdbx_strand_id
1 'polypeptide(L)'
;MAGLVLMGAVGVALVSALCVVLPRSRPGTSILFWGAWPGAATALDEARRRDDTEFLYEDYLQNTKTLAAICQAKYRMVAIAFRAMFVVFASYLALLMTG
;
A
#
# COMPACT_ATOMS: atom_id res chain seq x y z
N MET A 1 -17.81 -0.89 -28.71
CA MET A 1 -18.12 -1.02 -27.26
C MET A 1 -17.03 -1.80 -26.54
N ALA A 2 -16.77 -3.08 -26.86
CA ALA A 2 -15.77 -3.91 -26.17
C ALA A 2 -14.33 -3.33 -26.17
N GLY A 3 -13.91 -2.67 -27.26
CA GLY A 3 -12.60 -2.00 -27.32
C GLY A 3 -12.40 -0.86 -26.32
N LEU A 4 -13.45 -0.05 -26.06
CA LEU A 4 -13.40 1.02 -25.06
C LEU A 4 -13.34 0.45 -23.64
N VAL A 5 -14.08 -0.62 -23.37
CA VAL A 5 -14.05 -1.34 -22.09
C VAL A 5 -12.66 -1.95 -21.84
N LEU A 6 -12.06 -2.56 -22.86
CA LEU A 6 -10.70 -3.11 -22.79
C LEU A 6 -9.69 -2.01 -22.43
N MET A 7 -9.71 -0.88 -23.13
CA MET A 7 -8.79 0.23 -22.88
C MET A 7 -8.92 0.77 -21.45
N GLY A 8 -10.16 0.97 -20.98
CA GLY A 8 -10.42 1.41 -19.61
C GLY A 8 -9.93 0.41 -18.56
N ALA A 9 -10.19 -0.88 -18.77
CA ALA A 9 -9.77 -1.94 -17.85
C ALA A 9 -8.24 -2.06 -17.77
N VAL A 10 -7.53 -1.94 -18.89
CA VAL A 10 -6.05 -1.87 -18.90
C VAL A 10 -5.56 -0.67 -18.11
N GLY A 11 -6.14 0.52 -18.32
CA GLY A 11 -5.77 1.72 -17.58
C GLY A 11 -5.94 1.56 -16.07
N VAL A 12 -7.07 1.02 -15.62
CA VAL A 12 -7.34 0.76 -14.20
C VAL A 12 -6.36 -0.26 -13.63
N ALA A 13 -6.04 -1.34 -14.37
CA ALA A 13 -5.08 -2.34 -13.94
C ALA A 13 -3.68 -1.74 -13.74
N LEU A 14 -3.22 -0.93 -14.70
CA LEU A 14 -1.90 -0.28 -14.64
C LEU A 14 -1.81 0.73 -13.50
N VAL A 15 -2.79 1.62 -13.36
CA VAL A 15 -2.81 2.61 -12.27
C VAL A 15 -2.84 1.91 -10.92
N SER A 16 -3.65 0.86 -10.77
CA SER A 16 -3.74 0.09 -9.52
C SER A 16 -2.41 -0.60 -9.20
N ALA A 17 -1.73 -1.17 -10.19
CA ALA A 17 -0.41 -1.78 -10.02
C ALA A 17 0.66 -0.74 -9.60
N LEU A 18 0.67 0.44 -10.23
CA LEU A 18 1.55 1.54 -9.82
C LEU A 18 1.28 1.97 -8.36
N CYS A 19 0.02 2.07 -7.96
CA CYS A 19 -0.37 2.39 -6.59
C CYS A 19 0.10 1.36 -5.55
N VAL A 20 0.41 0.12 -5.94
CA VAL A 20 0.97 -0.91 -5.04
C VAL A 20 2.46 -0.67 -4.78
N VAL A 21 3.21 -0.27 -5.81
CA VAL A 21 4.66 -0.09 -5.77
C VAL A 21 5.05 1.27 -5.19
N LEU A 22 4.23 2.31 -5.42
CA LEU A 22 4.49 3.65 -4.93
C LEU A 22 4.77 3.64 -3.41
N PRO A 23 5.87 4.29 -2.97
CA PRO A 23 6.21 4.36 -1.56
C PRO A 23 5.08 5.08 -0.82
N ARG A 24 4.56 4.43 0.22
CA ARG A 24 3.54 5.01 1.08
C ARG A 24 4.19 5.43 2.38
N SER A 25 4.29 6.73 2.56
CA SER A 25 4.65 7.33 3.84
C SER A 25 3.37 7.66 4.59
N ARG A 26 3.19 7.11 5.79
CA ARG A 26 2.20 7.61 6.74
C ARG A 26 2.95 8.49 7.73
N PRO A 27 2.69 9.82 7.75
CA PRO A 27 3.37 10.73 8.68
C PRO A 27 3.17 10.28 10.13
N GLY A 28 4.28 10.18 10.88
CA GLY A 28 4.32 10.25 12.34
C GLY A 28 3.67 9.12 13.13
N THR A 29 4.14 7.87 13.05
CA THR A 29 3.54 6.83 13.92
C THR A 29 4.49 5.87 14.62
N SER A 30 5.70 5.63 14.14
CA SER A 30 6.64 4.83 14.92
C SER A 30 8.06 5.10 14.49
N ILE A 31 8.98 5.15 15.44
CA ILE A 31 10.42 5.28 15.20
C ILE A 31 11.01 4.05 14.50
N LEU A 32 10.33 2.91 14.58
CA LEU A 32 10.71 1.66 13.92
C LEU A 32 10.32 1.61 12.44
N PHE A 33 9.49 2.54 11.96
CA PHE A 33 9.16 2.66 10.54
C PHE A 33 10.20 3.52 9.82
N TRP A 34 10.69 3.08 8.64
CA TRP A 34 11.74 3.77 7.87
C TRP A 34 11.45 5.26 7.63
N GLY A 35 10.17 5.65 7.54
CA GLY A 35 9.76 7.02 7.29
C GLY A 35 10.01 7.96 8.46
N ALA A 36 10.28 7.44 9.66
CA ALA A 36 10.57 8.20 10.87
C ALA A 36 12.04 8.06 11.34
N TRP A 37 12.87 7.26 10.65
CA TRP A 37 14.25 7.02 11.03
C TRP A 37 15.11 8.26 11.26
N PRO A 38 14.97 9.37 10.48
CA PRO A 38 15.73 10.58 10.74
C PRO A 38 15.54 11.19 12.14
N GLY A 39 14.41 10.91 12.82
CA GLY A 39 14.14 11.35 14.20
C GLY A 39 14.13 10.24 15.25
N ALA A 40 14.33 8.98 14.83
CA ALA A 40 14.23 7.81 15.71
C ALA A 40 15.29 7.80 16.80
N ALA A 41 16.53 8.18 16.47
CA ALA A 41 17.63 8.25 17.43
C ALA A 41 17.34 9.23 18.57
N THR A 42 16.84 10.42 18.25
CA THR A 42 16.50 11.46 19.24
C THR A 42 15.34 11.00 20.15
N ALA A 43 14.32 10.36 19.59
CA ALA A 43 13.19 9.86 20.35
C ALA A 43 13.58 8.70 21.30
N LEU A 44 14.45 7.79 20.85
CA LEU A 44 15.02 6.73 21.69
C LEU A 44 15.88 7.29 22.82
N ASP A 45 16.71 8.29 22.53
CA ASP A 45 17.55 8.92 23.54
C ASP A 45 16.70 9.62 24.60
N GLU A 46 15.65 10.33 24.20
CA GLU A 46 14.72 10.99 25.13
C GLU A 46 13.96 9.97 25.99
N ALA A 47 13.47 8.87 25.41
CA ALA A 47 12.81 7.80 26.17
C ALA A 47 13.78 7.16 27.18
N ARG A 48 15.03 6.92 26.78
CA ARG A 48 16.09 6.42 27.67
C ARG A 48 16.35 7.38 28.82
N ARG A 49 16.41 8.69 28.57
CA ARG A 49 16.64 9.71 29.63
C ARG A 49 15.50 9.79 30.64
N ARG A 50 14.30 9.34 30.26
CA ARG A 50 13.10 9.31 31.12
C ARG A 50 12.86 7.97 31.80
N ASP A 51 13.74 6.98 31.58
CA ASP A 51 13.56 5.59 32.03
C ASP A 51 12.22 4.99 31.56
N ASP A 52 11.74 5.46 30.40
CA ASP A 52 10.47 5.07 29.80
C ASP A 52 10.63 3.77 29.01
N THR A 53 10.54 2.66 29.75
CA THR A 53 10.63 1.31 29.19
C THR A 53 9.37 0.88 28.42
N GLU A 54 8.22 1.50 28.72
CA GLU A 54 6.95 1.21 28.07
C GLU A 54 6.89 1.79 26.64
N PHE A 55 7.62 2.88 26.40
CA PHE A 55 7.77 3.52 25.09
C PHE A 55 8.07 2.53 23.95
N LEU A 56 8.99 1.58 24.16
CA LEU A 56 9.36 0.60 23.14
C LEU A 56 8.19 -0.33 22.79
N TYR A 57 7.42 -0.75 23.80
CA TYR A 57 6.28 -1.63 23.60
C TYR A 57 5.15 -0.91 22.86
N GLU A 58 4.85 0.33 23.27
CA GLU A 58 3.86 1.18 22.61
C GLU A 58 4.24 1.51 21.17
N ASP A 59 5.50 1.87 20.92
CA ASP A 59 6.00 2.16 19.56
C ASP A 59 5.96 0.91 18.67
N TYR A 60 6.24 -0.28 19.22
CA TYR A 60 6.15 -1.55 18.48
C TYR A 60 4.69 -1.91 18.11
N LEU A 61 3.77 -1.72 19.06
CA LEU A 61 2.34 -1.91 18.80
C LEU A 61 1.85 -0.94 17.72
N GLN A 62 2.29 0.31 17.79
CA GLN A 62 1.95 1.34 16.82
C GLN A 62 2.57 1.06 15.45
N ASN A 63 3.82 0.58 15.40
CA ASN A 63 4.46 0.12 14.17
C ASN A 63 3.65 -0.98 13.48
N THR A 64 3.20 -1.98 14.26
CA THR A 64 2.40 -3.09 13.76
C THR A 64 1.08 -2.60 13.16
N LYS A 65 0.38 -1.67 13.82
CA LYS A 65 -0.84 -1.04 13.29
C LYS A 65 -0.57 -0.28 11.99
N THR A 66 0.53 0.48 11.92
CA THR A 66 0.93 1.23 10.73
C THR A 66 1.25 0.30 9.55
N LEU A 67 2.06 -0.74 9.77
CA LEU A 67 2.40 -1.74 8.76
C LEU A 67 1.17 -2.50 8.27
N ALA A 68 0.33 -2.98 9.20
CA ALA A 68 -0.90 -3.69 8.86
C ALA A 68 -1.79 -2.84 7.94
N ALA A 69 -1.97 -1.57 8.26
CA ALA A 69 -2.81 -0.68 7.48
C ALA A 69 -2.20 -0.31 6.12
N ILE A 70 -0.87 -0.19 6.01
CA ILE A 70 -0.18 -0.04 4.71
C ILE A 70 -0.38 -1.30 3.86
N CYS A 71 -0.18 -2.49 4.43
CA CYS A 71 -0.35 -3.78 3.76
C CYS A 71 -1.80 -3.98 3.29
N GLN A 72 -2.79 -3.73 4.14
CA GLN A 72 -4.21 -3.80 3.76
C GLN A 72 -4.53 -2.86 2.60
N ALA A 73 -4.02 -1.62 2.65
CA ALA A 73 -4.23 -0.67 1.57
C ALA A 73 -3.51 -1.11 0.28
N LYS A 74 -2.35 -1.79 0.35
CA LYS A 74 -1.66 -2.33 -0.85
C LYS A 74 -2.46 -3.50 -1.42
N TYR A 75 -2.91 -4.40 -0.55
CA TYR A 75 -3.71 -5.55 -0.94
C TYR A 75 -5.02 -5.16 -1.61
N ARG A 76 -5.68 -4.09 -1.15
CA ARG A 76 -6.85 -3.53 -1.84
C ARG A 76 -6.55 -3.10 -3.28
N MET A 77 -5.40 -2.47 -3.53
CA MET A 77 -5.01 -2.09 -4.90
C MET A 77 -4.66 -3.31 -5.75
N VAL A 78 -4.01 -4.32 -5.16
CA VAL A 78 -3.77 -5.61 -5.82
C VAL A 78 -5.11 -6.24 -6.24
N ALA A 79 -6.10 -6.29 -5.35
CA ALA A 79 -7.42 -6.84 -5.65
C ALA A 79 -8.13 -6.08 -6.79
N ILE A 80 -8.02 -4.75 -6.83
CA ILE A 80 -8.55 -3.94 -7.94
C ILE A 80 -7.83 -4.26 -9.25
N ALA A 81 -6.49 -4.36 -9.24
CA ALA A 81 -5.71 -4.70 -10.42
C ALA A 81 -6.11 -6.07 -10.98
N PHE A 82 -6.26 -7.09 -10.13
CA PHE A 82 -6.72 -8.41 -10.55
C PHE A 82 -8.14 -8.38 -11.13
N ARG A 83 -9.08 -7.69 -10.49
CA ARG A 83 -10.45 -7.53 -11.01
C ARG A 83 -10.46 -6.85 -12.39
N ALA A 84 -9.65 -5.80 -12.56
CA ALA A 84 -9.50 -5.14 -13.85
C ALA A 84 -8.89 -6.09 -14.90
N MET A 85 -7.92 -6.92 -14.53
CA MET A 85 -7.35 -7.93 -15.42
C MET A 85 -8.39 -8.96 -15.90
N PHE A 86 -9.32 -9.39 -15.04
CA PHE A 86 -10.43 -10.25 -15.48
C PHE A 86 -11.30 -9.56 -16.54
N VAL A 87 -11.58 -8.25 -16.39
CA VAL A 87 -12.34 -7.48 -17.38
C VAL A 87 -11.57 -7.35 -18.69
N VAL A 88 -10.25 -7.13 -18.64
CA VAL A 88 -9.37 -7.15 -19.82
C VAL A 88 -9.51 -8.48 -20.56
N PHE A 89 -9.36 -9.59 -19.86
CA PHE A 89 -9.46 -10.93 -20.45
C PHE A 89 -10.82 -11.18 -21.09
N ALA A 90 -11.92 -10.89 -20.39
CA ALA A 90 -13.28 -11.07 -20.92
C ALA A 90 -13.54 -10.18 -22.16
N SER A 91 -13.09 -8.92 -22.13
CA SER A 91 -13.27 -7.98 -23.24
C SER A 91 -12.46 -8.40 -24.47
N TYR A 92 -11.24 -8.91 -24.25
CA TYR A 92 -10.40 -9.44 -25.31
C TYR A 92 -11.04 -10.66 -25.99
N LEU A 93 -11.57 -11.61 -25.21
CA LEU A 93 -12.31 -12.76 -25.76
C LEU A 93 -13.54 -12.32 -26.55
N ALA A 94 -14.31 -11.34 -26.05
CA ALA A 94 -15.47 -10.82 -26.75
C ALA A 94 -15.08 -10.18 -28.10
N LEU A 95 -13.98 -9.41 -28.14
CA LEU A 95 -13.45 -8.88 -29.39
C LEU A 95 -13.03 -9.98 -30.35
N LEU A 96 -12.36 -11.03 -29.86
CA LEU A 96 -11.95 -12.17 -30.69
C LEU A 96 -13.12 -12.97 -31.26
N MET A 97 -14.27 -13.02 -30.56
CA MET A 97 -15.47 -13.69 -31.04
C MET A 97 -16.31 -12.84 -32.00
N THR A 98 -16.17 -11.52 -31.94
CA THR A 98 -17.02 -10.56 -32.70
C THR A 98 -16.29 -9.86 -33.84
N GLY A 99 -14.96 -9.91 -33.85
CA GLY A 99 -14.09 -9.48 -34.94
C GLY A 99 -13.64 -10.66 -35.78
#